data_AF-A0AAP5YD89-F1
#
_entry.id   AF-A0AAP5YD89-F1
#
_cell.length_a   1.000
_cell.length_b   1.000
_cell.length_c   1.000
_cell.angle_alpha   90.00
_cell.angle_beta   90.00
_cell.angle_gamma   90.00
#
_symmetry.space_group_name_H-M   'P 1'
#
loop_
_entity.id
_entity.type
_entity.pdbx_description
1 polymer ?
#
loop_
_entity_poly.entity_id
_entity_poly.type
_entity_poly.pdbx_seq_one_letter_code
_entity_poly.pdbx_strand_id
1 'polypeptide(L)'
;TYFAIIIGELVPKRFAQNNAESIAIVVAYPIHWLAKLARPFVFLLTVSTDALLKLLRQNENQGEIVTEEDIFAVVNEGSESGAIEPQEQLMIRKLLHLNDRLALSLMTPRCDIHFLDTNLPLDAILKHLRQTQHSVWPVCKGGLDNIIGTISSKVLLDEYDHLSVSRLGKLLKHPRFVPESMKGLPLLNYMQQTSVEMVFIVDEYGDVQGLVTLYDLLKSIAGELGMAPEQIWAKQQKDGSWLMD
;
A
#
# COMPACT_ATOMS: atom_id res chain seq x y z
N THR A 1 -12.57 -16.54 -46.23
CA THR A 1 -12.18 -16.51 -44.80
C THR A 1 -12.99 -15.48 -44.01
N TYR A 2 -13.03 -14.20 -44.41
CA TYR A 2 -13.81 -13.15 -43.74
C TYR A 2 -15.29 -13.49 -43.51
N PHE A 3 -16.00 -13.93 -44.54
CA PHE A 3 -17.41 -14.34 -44.44
C PHE A 3 -17.64 -15.52 -43.49
N ALA A 4 -16.70 -16.46 -43.45
CA ALA A 4 -16.78 -17.62 -42.57
C ALA A 4 -16.61 -17.22 -41.09
N ILE A 5 -15.72 -16.26 -40.79
CA ILE A 5 -15.54 -15.72 -39.44
C ILE A 5 -16.78 -14.93 -38.99
N ILE A 6 -17.37 -14.14 -39.89
CA ILE A 6 -18.55 -13.35 -39.56
C ILE A 6 -19.75 -14.24 -39.25
N ILE A 7 -20.07 -15.18 -40.14
CA ILE A 7 -21.25 -16.03 -40.00
C ILE A 7 -21.02 -17.13 -38.95
N GLY A 8 -19.80 -17.68 -38.89
CA GLY A 8 -19.49 -18.80 -38.00
C GLY A 8 -19.16 -18.40 -36.57
N GLU A 9 -18.67 -17.17 -36.33
CA GLU A 9 -18.18 -16.77 -35.01
C GLU A 9 -18.76 -15.44 -34.53
N LEU A 10 -18.54 -14.34 -35.26
CA LEU A 10 -18.88 -13.00 -34.76
C LEU A 10 -20.38 -12.77 -34.58
N VAL A 11 -21.19 -13.18 -35.55
CA VAL A 11 -22.65 -13.01 -35.50
C VAL A 11 -23.28 -13.89 -34.42
N PRO A 12 -22.98 -15.21 -34.34
CA PRO A 12 -23.48 -16.05 -33.25
C PRO A 12 -23.06 -15.55 -31.87
N LYS A 13 -21.81 -15.10 -31.70
CA LYS A 13 -21.29 -14.62 -30.42
C LYS A 13 -21.98 -13.33 -29.96
N ARG A 14 -22.19 -12.38 -30.87
CA ARG A 14 -22.96 -11.15 -30.60
C ARG A 14 -24.43 -11.45 -30.29
N PHE A 15 -25.03 -12.40 -31.01
CA PHE A 15 -26.40 -12.83 -30.76
C PHE A 15 -26.55 -13.50 -29.39
N ALA A 16 -25.57 -14.32 -29.00
CA ALA A 16 -25.53 -14.96 -27.70
C ALA A 16 -25.36 -13.97 -26.54
N GLN A 17 -24.51 -12.95 -26.71
CA GLN A 17 -24.30 -11.90 -25.71
C GLN A 17 -25.56 -11.05 -25.49
N ASN A 18 -26.28 -10.71 -26.55
CA ASN A 18 -27.49 -9.87 -26.44
C ASN A 18 -28.72 -10.63 -25.90
N ASN A 19 -28.76 -11.97 -26.03
CA ASN A 19 -29.88 -12.81 -25.59
C ASN A 19 -29.43 -13.87 -24.58
N ALA A 20 -28.48 -13.51 -23.72
CA ALA A 20 -27.82 -14.45 -22.80
C ALA A 20 -28.82 -15.20 -21.90
N GLU A 21 -29.85 -14.52 -21.41
CA GLU A 21 -30.85 -15.10 -20.49
C GLU A 21 -31.71 -16.18 -21.16
N SER A 22 -32.30 -15.88 -22.31
CA SER A 22 -33.11 -16.86 -23.07
C SER A 22 -32.29 -18.07 -23.50
N ILE A 23 -31.05 -17.85 -23.95
CA ILE A 23 -30.15 -18.93 -24.36
C ILE A 23 -29.72 -19.77 -23.16
N ALA A 24 -29.43 -19.14 -22.02
CA ALA A 24 -29.12 -19.83 -20.79
C ALA A 24 -30.27 -20.74 -20.33
N ILE A 25 -31.52 -20.26 -20.39
CA ILE A 25 -32.70 -21.08 -20.04
C ILE A 25 -32.82 -22.30 -20.97
N VAL A 26 -32.64 -22.13 -22.27
CA VAL A 26 -32.73 -23.23 -23.24
C VAL A 26 -31.60 -24.25 -23.03
N VAL A 27 -30.38 -23.79 -22.77
CA VAL A 27 -29.20 -24.63 -22.56
C VAL A 27 -29.18 -25.26 -21.16
N ALA A 28 -29.86 -24.68 -20.18
CA ALA A 28 -29.96 -25.21 -18.82
C ALA A 28 -30.65 -26.58 -18.79
N TYR A 29 -31.69 -26.83 -19.61
CA TYR A 29 -32.38 -28.12 -19.64
C TYR A 29 -31.50 -29.32 -20.02
N PRO A 30 -30.75 -29.29 -21.15
CA PRO A 30 -29.85 -30.40 -21.50
C PRO A 30 -28.70 -30.54 -20.49
N ILE A 31 -28.15 -29.44 -19.98
CA ILE A 31 -27.13 -29.48 -18.91
C ILE A 31 -27.69 -30.16 -17.65
N HIS A 32 -28.91 -29.81 -17.25
CA HIS A 32 -29.56 -30.40 -16.08
C HIS A 32 -29.78 -31.90 -16.24
N TRP A 33 -30.20 -32.33 -17.44
CA TRP A 33 -30.38 -33.75 -17.73
C TRP A 33 -29.05 -34.51 -17.70
N LEU A 34 -28.00 -33.95 -18.30
CA LEU A 34 -26.65 -34.50 -18.23
C LEU A 34 -26.14 -34.59 -16.78
N ALA A 35 -26.35 -33.54 -15.98
CA ALA A 35 -25.99 -33.51 -14.58
C ALA A 35 -26.72 -34.60 -13.77
N LYS A 36 -28.01 -34.81 -14.05
CA LYS A 36 -28.79 -35.89 -13.42
C LYS A 36 -28.27 -37.27 -13.79
N LEU A 37 -27.86 -37.46 -15.05
CA LEU A 37 -27.26 -38.71 -15.52
C LEU A 37 -25.85 -38.94 -14.93
N ALA A 38 -25.07 -37.88 -14.76
CA ALA A 38 -23.74 -37.93 -14.16
C ALA A 38 -23.76 -38.04 -12.63
N ARG A 39 -24.88 -37.70 -11.97
CA ARG A 39 -25.04 -37.74 -10.52
C ARG A 39 -24.58 -39.03 -9.82
N PRO A 40 -24.93 -40.26 -10.26
CA PRO A 40 -24.44 -41.48 -9.62
C PRO A 40 -22.92 -41.63 -9.70
N PHE A 41 -22.30 -41.17 -10.79
CA PHE A 41 -20.84 -41.21 -10.96
C PHE A 41 -20.15 -40.19 -10.05
N VAL A 42 -20.66 -38.96 -10.00
CA VAL A 42 -20.17 -37.92 -9.08
C VAL A 42 -20.30 -38.37 -7.64
N PHE A 43 -21.44 -38.97 -7.26
CA PHE A 43 -21.63 -39.52 -5.91
C PHE A 43 -20.60 -40.60 -5.54
N LEU A 44 -20.33 -41.54 -6.45
CA LEU A 44 -19.29 -42.55 -6.24
C LEU A 44 -17.89 -41.93 -6.08
N LEU A 45 -17.58 -40.90 -6.87
CA LEU A 45 -16.33 -40.17 -6.76
C LEU A 45 -16.21 -39.44 -5.42
N THR A 46 -17.26 -38.72 -5.00
CA THR A 46 -17.27 -38.03 -3.70
C THR A 46 -17.10 -39.03 -2.56
N VAL A 47 -17.91 -40.10 -2.51
CA VAL A 47 -17.82 -41.12 -1.45
C VAL A 47 -16.43 -41.78 -1.41
N SER A 48 -15.85 -42.07 -2.57
CA SER A 48 -14.51 -42.67 -2.61
C SER A 48 -13.41 -41.70 -2.18
N THR A 49 -13.53 -40.42 -2.54
CA THR A 49 -12.61 -39.36 -2.12
C THR A 49 -12.69 -39.14 -0.62
N ASP A 50 -13.89 -38.97 -0.06
CA ASP A 50 -14.12 -38.77 1.37
C ASP A 50 -13.64 -39.97 2.20
N ALA A 51 -13.83 -41.19 1.68
CA ALA A 51 -13.34 -42.41 2.32
C ALA A 51 -11.81 -42.45 2.36
N LEU A 52 -11.15 -42.03 1.29
CA LEU A 52 -9.69 -41.95 1.21
C LEU A 52 -9.13 -40.86 2.14
N LEU A 53 -9.75 -39.67 2.16
CA LEU A 53 -9.36 -38.55 3.02
C LEU A 53 -9.55 -38.91 4.50
N LYS A 54 -10.64 -39.61 4.86
CA LYS A 54 -10.84 -40.16 6.21
C LYS A 54 -9.78 -41.18 6.59
N LEU A 55 -9.39 -42.06 5.67
CA LEU A 55 -8.33 -43.04 5.91
C LEU A 55 -6.98 -42.35 6.17
N LEU A 56 -6.72 -41.23 5.50
CA LEU A 56 -5.53 -40.41 5.67
C LEU A 56 -5.59 -39.43 6.85
N ARG A 57 -6.67 -39.45 7.65
CA ARG A 57 -6.92 -38.50 8.76
C ARG A 57 -6.87 -37.03 8.34
N GLN A 58 -7.17 -36.70 7.08
CA GLN A 58 -7.48 -35.34 6.69
C GLN A 58 -8.95 -35.07 6.98
N ASN A 59 -9.20 -34.28 8.02
CA ASN A 59 -10.54 -33.84 8.37
C ASN A 59 -10.91 -32.69 7.42
N GLU A 60 -12.00 -32.84 6.66
CA GLU A 60 -12.58 -31.78 5.80
C GLU A 60 -13.23 -30.66 6.63
N ASN A 61 -12.45 -30.06 7.51
CA ASN A 61 -12.87 -28.91 8.30
C ASN A 61 -11.98 -27.72 7.98
N GLN A 62 -11.84 -27.45 6.69
CA GLN A 62 -11.31 -26.20 6.18
C GLN A 62 -12.43 -25.61 5.34
N GLY A 63 -13.28 -24.79 5.98
CA GLY A 63 -14.07 -23.82 5.21
C GLY A 63 -13.10 -23.08 4.29
N GLU A 64 -13.47 -22.91 3.03
CA GLU A 64 -12.66 -22.32 1.96
C GLU A 64 -11.63 -21.36 2.54
N ILE A 65 -10.37 -21.82 2.61
CA ILE A 65 -9.27 -20.96 3.03
C ILE A 65 -9.07 -20.02 1.85
N VAL A 66 -9.76 -18.89 1.89
CA VAL A 66 -9.59 -17.82 0.91
C VAL A 66 -8.14 -17.38 0.98
N THR A 67 -7.40 -17.68 -0.09
CA THR A 67 -6.00 -17.30 -0.22
C THR A 67 -5.88 -15.86 -0.70
N GLU A 68 -4.68 -15.27 -0.62
CA GLU A 68 -4.43 -13.94 -1.18
C GLU A 68 -4.69 -13.93 -2.69
N GLU A 69 -4.34 -15.04 -3.37
CA GLU A 69 -4.61 -15.24 -4.80
C GLU A 69 -6.11 -15.24 -5.12
N ASP A 70 -6.94 -15.83 -4.26
CA ASP A 70 -8.39 -15.82 -4.41
C ASP A 70 -8.96 -14.40 -4.25
N ILE A 71 -8.45 -13.63 -3.28
CA ILE A 71 -8.82 -12.22 -3.10
C ILE A 71 -8.43 -11.42 -4.35
N PHE A 72 -7.25 -11.67 -4.91
CA PHE A 72 -6.83 -11.02 -6.15
C PHE A 72 -7.72 -11.37 -7.34
N ALA A 73 -8.13 -12.63 -7.47
CA ALA A 73 -9.04 -13.05 -8.53
C ALA A 73 -10.36 -12.27 -8.45
N VAL A 74 -10.93 -12.15 -7.24
CA VAL A 74 -12.17 -11.39 -6.99
C VAL A 74 -12.00 -9.90 -7.30
N VAL A 75 -10.90 -9.28 -6.86
CA VAL A 75 -10.64 -7.86 -7.12
C VAL A 75 -10.42 -7.60 -8.62
N ASN A 76 -9.75 -8.52 -9.33
CA ASN A 76 -9.56 -8.42 -10.77
C ASN A 76 -10.88 -8.54 -11.54
N GLU A 77 -11.73 -9.50 -11.20
CA GLU A 77 -13.08 -9.66 -11.78
C GLU A 77 -13.95 -8.42 -11.50
N GLY A 78 -13.87 -7.86 -10.29
CA GLY A 78 -14.49 -6.60 -9.92
C GLY A 78 -14.03 -5.43 -10.77
N SER A 79 -12.74 -5.38 -11.16
CA SER A 79 -12.23 -4.33 -12.04
C SER A 79 -12.64 -4.52 -13.50
N GLU A 80 -12.62 -5.75 -14.02
CA GLU A 80 -13.06 -6.06 -15.40
C GLU A 80 -14.56 -5.80 -15.60
N SER A 81 -15.37 -6.05 -14.58
CA SER A 81 -16.81 -5.74 -14.56
C SER A 81 -17.11 -4.25 -14.34
N GLY A 82 -16.10 -3.43 -14.04
CA GLY A 82 -16.24 -2.00 -13.78
C GLY A 82 -16.79 -1.66 -12.39
N ALA A 83 -16.91 -2.63 -11.49
CA ALA A 83 -17.33 -2.41 -10.11
C ALA A 83 -16.20 -1.82 -9.23
N ILE A 84 -14.94 -2.02 -9.61
CA ILE A 84 -13.74 -1.51 -8.93
C ILE A 84 -12.90 -0.71 -9.93
N GLU A 85 -12.54 0.52 -9.57
CA GLU A 85 -11.69 1.33 -10.44
C GLU A 85 -10.26 0.78 -10.48
N PRO A 86 -9.52 0.94 -11.60
CA PRO A 86 -8.14 0.45 -11.70
C PRO A 86 -7.19 1.01 -10.62
N GLN A 87 -7.45 2.23 -10.15
CA GLN A 87 -6.68 2.85 -9.07
C GLN A 87 -6.93 2.18 -7.72
N GLU A 88 -8.19 1.82 -7.43
CA GLU A 88 -8.57 1.11 -6.20
C GLU A 88 -7.97 -0.29 -6.18
N GLN A 89 -8.05 -1.04 -7.28
CA GLN A 89 -7.39 -2.34 -7.45
C GLN A 89 -5.89 -2.25 -7.15
N LEU A 90 -5.23 -1.21 -7.65
CA LEU A 90 -3.80 -0.99 -7.44
C LEU A 90 -3.47 -0.69 -5.97
N MET A 91 -4.31 0.07 -5.27
CA MET A 91 -4.16 0.32 -3.82
C MET A 91 -4.36 -0.96 -3.01
N ILE A 92 -5.39 -1.76 -3.33
CA ILE A 92 -5.65 -3.06 -2.66
C ILE A 92 -4.43 -3.96 -2.80
N ARG A 93 -3.88 -4.05 -4.01
CA ARG A 93 -2.66 -4.84 -4.27
C ARG A 93 -1.47 -4.38 -3.42
N LYS A 94 -1.23 -3.08 -3.34
CA LYS A 94 -0.14 -2.52 -2.53
C LYS A 94 -0.34 -2.74 -1.04
N LEU A 95 -1.57 -2.66 -0.57
CA LEU A 95 -1.92 -2.93 0.83
C LEU A 95 -1.61 -4.38 1.22
N LEU A 96 -1.99 -5.35 0.37
CA LEU A 96 -1.67 -6.76 0.57
C LEU A 96 -0.15 -6.97 0.61
N HIS A 97 0.59 -6.41 -0.36
CA HIS A 97 2.05 -6.48 -0.36
C HIS A 97 2.70 -5.79 0.86
N LEU A 98 2.13 -4.71 1.39
CA LEU A 98 2.64 -4.03 2.59
C LEU A 98 2.63 -4.95 3.83
N ASN A 99 1.69 -5.89 3.90
CA ASN A 99 1.58 -6.83 5.02
C ASN A 99 2.83 -7.72 5.15
N ASP A 100 3.51 -8.02 4.05
CA ASP A 100 4.71 -8.87 4.04
C ASP A 100 6.02 -8.13 3.88
N ARG A 101 5.98 -6.82 3.57
CA ARG A 101 7.19 -6.00 3.55
C ARG A 101 7.69 -5.73 4.96
N LEU A 102 8.99 -5.93 5.15
CA LEU A 102 9.69 -5.54 6.38
C LEU A 102 9.88 -4.02 6.44
N ALA A 103 9.92 -3.47 7.65
CA ALA A 103 10.21 -2.07 7.92
C ALA A 103 11.54 -1.64 7.30
N LEU A 104 12.54 -2.52 7.30
CA LEU A 104 13.83 -2.33 6.62
C LEU A 104 13.69 -1.97 5.13
N SER A 105 12.68 -2.53 4.43
CA SER A 105 12.46 -2.28 3.01
C SER A 105 11.67 -1.01 2.70
N LEU A 106 11.10 -0.39 3.74
CA LEU A 106 10.26 0.81 3.68
C LEU A 106 10.96 2.04 4.24
N MET A 107 12.10 1.87 4.90
CA MET A 107 12.81 2.94 5.59
C MET A 107 13.63 3.81 4.64
N THR A 108 13.81 5.06 5.03
CA THR A 108 14.92 5.89 4.58
C THR A 108 16.19 5.39 5.24
N PRO A 109 17.19 4.91 4.48
CA PRO A 109 18.44 4.39 5.03
C PRO A 109 19.18 5.45 5.84
N ARG A 110 19.94 5.02 6.86
CA ARG A 110 20.71 5.91 7.76
C ARG A 110 21.51 7.00 7.03
N CYS A 111 22.15 6.65 5.91
CA CYS A 111 22.99 7.57 5.14
C CYS A 111 22.21 8.72 4.49
N ASP A 112 20.92 8.53 4.24
CA ASP A 112 20.04 9.49 3.57
C ASP A 112 19.19 10.29 4.57
N ILE A 113 19.40 10.09 5.88
CA ILE A 113 18.67 10.83 6.92
C ILE A 113 19.21 12.26 7.04
N HIS A 114 18.34 13.23 6.81
CA HIS A 114 18.58 14.61 7.21
C HIS A 114 18.17 14.82 8.68
N PHE A 115 19.11 15.29 9.51
CA PHE A 115 18.90 15.49 10.95
C PHE A 115 19.41 16.85 11.43
N LEU A 116 18.92 17.29 12.58
CA LEU A 116 19.37 18.52 13.25
C LEU A 116 20.32 18.15 14.38
N ASP A 117 21.54 18.69 14.37
CA ASP A 117 22.51 18.48 15.45
C ASP A 117 22.51 19.66 16.44
N THR A 118 22.25 19.36 17.72
CA THR A 118 22.26 20.34 18.81
C THR A 118 23.65 20.86 19.16
N ASN A 119 24.73 20.24 18.68
CA ASN A 119 26.09 20.75 18.84
C ASN A 119 26.41 21.89 17.86
N LEU A 120 25.57 22.12 16.83
CA LEU A 120 25.76 23.19 15.87
C LEU A 120 25.12 24.50 16.34
N PRO A 121 25.65 25.67 15.92
CA PRO A 121 25.01 26.95 16.21
C PRO A 121 23.63 27.02 15.55
N LEU A 122 22.70 27.72 16.20
CA LEU A 122 21.30 27.81 15.76
C LEU A 122 21.16 28.29 14.31
N ASP A 123 22.00 29.23 13.88
CA ASP A 123 21.99 29.75 12.51
C ASP A 123 22.28 28.66 11.46
N ALA A 124 23.16 27.71 11.78
CA ALA A 124 23.46 26.58 10.90
C ALA A 124 22.26 25.61 10.83
N ILE A 125 21.64 25.32 11.97
CA ILE A 125 20.42 24.51 12.06
C ILE A 125 19.30 25.13 11.22
N LEU A 126 19.03 26.43 11.40
CA LEU A 126 18.01 27.17 10.65
C LEU A 126 18.32 27.23 9.15
N LYS A 127 19.60 27.35 8.76
CA LYS A 127 20.00 27.28 7.35
C LYS A 127 19.71 25.92 6.75
N HIS A 128 19.99 24.84 7.48
CA HIS A 128 19.72 23.48 7.04
C HIS A 128 18.21 23.23 6.90
N LEU A 129 17.42 23.67 7.88
CA LEU A 129 15.96 23.61 7.85
C LEU A 129 15.39 24.24 6.57
N ARG A 130 15.85 25.44 6.18
CA ARG A 130 15.39 26.14 4.97
C ARG A 130 15.75 25.46 3.65
N GLN A 131 16.73 24.56 3.64
CA GLN A 131 17.18 23.86 2.43
C GLN A 131 16.42 22.56 2.19
N THR A 132 15.61 22.12 3.16
CA THR A 132 14.87 20.85 3.09
C THR A 132 13.36 21.10 3.14
N GLN A 133 12.57 20.17 2.60
CA GLN A 133 11.10 20.27 2.57
C GLN A 133 10.42 19.32 3.58
N HIS A 134 11.13 18.89 4.62
CA HIS A 134 10.58 17.96 5.60
C HIS A 134 9.64 18.68 6.58
N SER A 135 8.60 17.99 7.03
CA SER A 135 7.70 18.50 8.08
C SER A 135 8.12 18.10 9.48
N VAL A 136 8.96 17.07 9.60
CA VAL A 136 9.45 16.53 10.87
C VAL A 136 10.91 16.17 10.69
N TRP A 137 11.75 16.53 11.67
CA TRP A 137 13.16 16.19 11.67
C TRP A 137 13.55 15.38 12.90
N PRO A 138 14.45 14.40 12.74
CA PRO A 138 15.21 13.83 13.84
C PRO A 138 16.18 14.87 14.39
N VAL A 139 16.27 14.94 15.72
CA VAL A 139 17.18 15.82 16.45
C VAL A 139 18.17 14.95 17.20
N CYS A 140 19.43 15.26 17.02
CA CYS A 140 20.56 14.47 17.50
C CYS A 140 21.54 15.33 18.31
N LYS A 141 22.44 14.66 19.02
CA LYS A 141 23.56 15.31 19.70
C LYS A 141 24.87 14.65 19.28
N GLY A 142 25.57 15.28 18.34
CA GLY A 142 26.84 14.78 17.79
C GLY A 142 26.69 13.66 16.77
N GLY A 143 25.50 13.50 16.17
CA GLY A 143 25.23 12.54 15.10
C GLY A 143 24.11 11.54 15.42
N LEU A 144 23.79 10.70 14.43
CA LEU A 144 22.68 9.73 14.47
C LEU A 144 22.84 8.62 15.51
N ASP A 145 24.03 8.45 16.11
CA ASP A 145 24.25 7.53 17.24
C ASP A 145 23.54 7.99 18.51
N ASN A 146 23.20 9.29 18.60
CA ASN A 146 22.58 9.87 19.78
C ASN A 146 21.37 10.72 19.38
N ILE A 147 20.28 10.03 19.06
CA ILE A 147 18.98 10.64 18.76
C ILE A 147 18.31 11.04 20.07
N ILE A 148 18.10 12.34 20.25
CA ILE A 148 17.47 12.89 21.45
C ILE A 148 15.96 13.08 21.28
N GLY A 149 15.47 13.15 20.05
CA GLY A 149 14.03 13.21 19.77
C GLY A 149 13.69 13.63 18.34
N THR A 150 12.43 13.99 18.14
CA THR A 150 11.92 14.53 16.88
C THR A 150 11.24 15.86 17.09
N ILE A 151 11.23 16.71 16.06
CA ILE A 151 10.56 18.01 16.11
C ILE A 151 9.87 18.31 14.78
N SER A 152 8.68 18.91 14.83
CA SER A 152 7.95 19.33 13.64
C SER A 152 8.29 20.76 13.23
N SER A 153 8.21 21.06 11.93
CA SER A 153 8.35 22.40 11.36
C SER A 153 7.35 23.39 11.94
N LYS A 154 6.13 22.92 12.20
CA LYS A 154 5.10 23.71 12.86
C LYS A 154 5.55 24.20 14.23
N VAL A 155 6.04 23.30 15.09
CA VAL A 155 6.51 23.67 16.44
C VAL A 155 7.72 24.61 16.37
N LEU A 156 8.63 24.38 15.43
CA LEU A 156 9.77 25.28 15.19
C LEU A 156 9.34 26.68 14.76
N LEU A 157 8.30 26.77 13.92
CA LEU A 157 7.76 28.04 13.43
C LEU A 157 7.03 28.80 14.53
N ASP A 158 6.21 28.11 15.33
CA ASP A 158 5.46 28.69 16.45
C ASP A 158 6.39 29.32 17.51
N GLU A 159 7.61 28.79 17.64
CA GLU A 159 8.60 29.20 18.66
C GLU A 159 9.78 29.99 18.07
N TYR A 160 9.68 30.45 16.81
CA TYR A 160 10.78 31.05 16.06
C TYR A 160 11.46 32.23 16.78
N ASP A 161 10.67 33.15 17.34
CA ASP A 161 11.16 34.37 18.00
C ASP A 161 11.91 34.09 19.32
N HIS A 162 11.74 32.91 19.90
CA HIS A 162 12.34 32.50 21.16
C HIS A 162 13.25 31.29 21.02
N LEU A 163 13.58 30.92 19.78
CA LEU A 163 14.31 29.71 19.47
C LEU A 163 15.74 29.80 20.03
N SER A 164 16.12 28.80 20.81
CA SER A 164 17.48 28.60 21.29
C SER A 164 17.74 27.11 21.38
N VAL A 165 19.01 26.68 21.35
CA VAL A 165 19.36 25.25 21.44
C VAL A 165 18.80 24.62 22.72
N SER A 166 18.79 25.35 23.84
CA SER A 166 18.22 24.83 25.11
C SER A 166 16.70 24.70 25.06
N ARG A 167 16.01 25.61 24.36
CA ARG A 167 14.55 25.55 24.17
C ARG A 167 14.16 24.47 23.18
N LEU A 168 14.96 24.26 22.12
CA LEU A 168 14.78 23.18 21.16
C LEU A 168 14.69 21.83 21.87
N GLY A 169 15.60 21.55 22.80
CA GLY A 169 15.58 20.32 23.59
C GLY A 169 14.31 20.10 24.42
N LYS A 170 13.61 21.17 24.82
CA LYS A 170 12.33 21.08 25.57
C LYS A 170 11.12 20.86 24.67
N LEU A 171 11.23 21.15 23.38
CA LEU A 171 10.15 21.02 22.39
C LEU A 171 10.17 19.65 21.70
N LEU A 172 11.18 18.81 21.99
CA LEU A 172 11.33 17.51 21.36
C LEU A 172 10.26 16.53 21.81
N LYS A 173 9.70 15.81 20.85
CA LYS A 173 8.97 14.58 21.12
C LYS A 173 9.95 13.43 21.31
N HIS A 174 9.63 12.51 22.22
CA HIS A 174 10.46 11.34 22.45
C HIS A 174 10.59 10.48 21.18
N PRO A 175 11.82 10.03 20.83
CA PRO A 175 12.02 9.17 19.68
C PRO A 175 11.42 7.79 19.95
N ARG A 176 10.91 7.15 18.90
CA ARG A 176 10.30 5.81 18.96
C ARG A 176 11.10 4.87 18.11
N PHE A 177 11.48 3.73 18.69
CA PHE A 177 12.32 2.73 18.04
C PHE A 177 11.51 1.46 17.82
N VAL A 178 11.69 0.85 16.65
CA VAL A 178 11.07 -0.41 16.26
C VAL A 178 12.11 -1.32 15.62
N PRO A 179 12.02 -2.65 15.79
CA PRO A 179 12.99 -3.57 15.19
C PRO A 179 12.83 -3.63 13.67
N GLU A 180 13.93 -3.87 12.96
CA GLU A 180 13.93 -4.01 11.49
C GLU A 180 13.07 -5.18 10.96
N SER A 181 12.82 -6.18 11.81
CA SER A 181 11.96 -7.33 11.53
C SER A 181 10.46 -7.05 11.57
N MET A 182 10.04 -5.85 12.01
CA MET A 182 8.63 -5.48 12.05
C MET A 182 8.05 -5.38 10.63
N LYS A 183 6.87 -5.96 10.41
CA LYS A 183 6.16 -5.87 9.12
C LYS A 183 5.46 -4.51 8.95
N GLY A 184 5.25 -4.11 7.69
CA GLY A 184 4.73 -2.79 7.30
C GLY A 184 3.34 -2.48 7.84
N LEU A 185 2.40 -3.45 7.78
CA LEU A 185 1.04 -3.24 8.27
C LEU A 185 0.97 -3.14 9.82
N PRO A 186 1.63 -4.02 10.60
CA PRO A 186 1.80 -3.80 12.04
C PRO A 186 2.48 -2.47 12.38
N LEU A 187 3.48 -2.05 11.61
CA LEU A 187 4.14 -0.77 11.80
C LEU A 187 3.18 0.41 11.58
N LEU A 188 2.38 0.39 10.51
CA LEU A 188 1.35 1.40 10.24
C LEU A 188 0.36 1.49 11.41
N ASN A 189 -0.14 0.34 11.89
CA ASN A 189 -1.07 0.28 13.01
C ASN A 189 -0.43 0.85 14.30
N TYR A 190 0.82 0.49 14.58
CA TYR A 190 1.56 1.03 15.71
C TYR A 190 1.69 2.56 15.64
N MET A 191 2.04 3.10 14.47
CA MET A 191 2.20 4.54 14.26
C MET A 191 0.86 5.29 14.40
N GLN A 192 -0.23 4.72 13.90
CA GLN A 192 -1.58 5.27 14.05
C GLN A 192 -2.05 5.27 15.52
N GLN A 193 -1.87 4.16 16.24
CA GLN A 193 -2.29 4.04 17.63
C GLN A 193 -1.53 4.97 18.57
N THR A 194 -0.26 5.21 18.26
CA THR A 194 0.63 6.05 19.09
C THR A 194 0.68 7.50 18.61
N SER A 195 -0.01 7.84 17.51
CA SER A 195 -0.02 9.16 16.88
C SER A 195 1.38 9.72 16.62
N VAL A 196 2.30 8.86 16.21
CA VAL A 196 3.69 9.24 15.91
C VAL A 196 3.88 9.40 14.40
N GLU A 197 4.55 10.47 14.00
CA GLU A 197 4.77 10.80 12.59
C GLU A 197 6.01 10.08 12.02
N MET A 198 6.94 9.70 12.89
CA MET A 198 8.25 9.13 12.55
C MET A 198 8.66 8.09 13.59
N VAL A 199 9.25 7.00 13.12
CA VAL A 199 9.92 5.98 13.95
C VAL A 199 11.32 5.70 13.41
N PHE A 200 12.21 5.26 14.28
CA PHE A 200 13.56 4.83 13.95
C PHE A 200 13.63 3.31 13.93
N ILE A 201 14.28 2.78 12.90
CA ILE A 201 14.48 1.35 12.73
C ILE A 201 15.82 0.97 13.36
N VAL A 202 15.82 -0.03 14.23
CA VAL A 202 17.02 -0.52 14.91
C VAL A 202 17.27 -2.00 14.63
N ASP A 203 18.54 -2.36 14.64
CA ASP A 203 18.98 -3.76 14.62
C ASP A 203 18.97 -4.39 16.02
N GLU A 204 19.49 -5.62 16.14
CA GLU A 204 19.56 -6.37 17.39
C GLU A 204 20.52 -5.77 18.42
N TYR A 205 21.45 -4.92 17.98
CA TYR A 205 22.43 -4.25 18.83
C TYR A 205 21.94 -2.87 19.29
N GLY A 206 20.82 -2.40 18.72
CA GLY A 206 20.21 -1.10 19.02
C GLY A 206 20.73 0.03 18.12
N ASP A 207 21.52 -0.28 17.09
CA ASP A 207 22.02 0.71 16.14
C ASP A 207 20.91 1.12 15.17
N VAL A 208 20.82 2.42 14.92
CA VAL A 208 19.82 2.98 14.01
C VAL A 208 20.21 2.69 12.57
N GLN A 209 19.41 1.86 11.90
CA GLN A 209 19.55 1.48 10.49
C GLN A 209 18.84 2.46 9.54
N GLY A 210 17.81 3.14 10.03
CA GLY A 210 17.02 4.07 9.23
C GLY A 210 15.86 4.70 9.99
N LEU A 211 14.98 5.39 9.26
CA LEU A 211 13.70 5.87 9.79
C LEU A 211 12.56 5.60 8.82
N VAL A 212 11.34 5.49 9.35
CA VAL A 212 10.10 5.39 8.56
C VAL A 212 9.15 6.48 9.02
N THR A 213 8.53 7.19 8.07
CA THR A 213 7.46 8.14 8.39
C THR A 213 6.09 7.56 8.05
N LEU A 214 5.04 8.10 8.70
CA LEU A 214 3.67 7.72 8.38
C LEU A 214 3.33 8.06 6.93
N TYR A 215 3.89 9.15 6.40
CA TYR A 215 3.74 9.55 5.01
C TYR A 215 4.31 8.50 4.06
N ASP A 216 5.49 7.94 4.33
CA ASP A 216 6.12 6.93 3.48
C ASP A 216 5.29 5.63 3.44
N LEU A 217 4.72 5.24 4.58
CA LEU A 217 3.82 4.08 4.65
C LEU A 217 2.55 4.30 3.84
N LEU A 218 1.91 5.47 3.98
CA LEU A 218 0.71 5.80 3.19
C LEU A 218 1.02 5.91 1.70
N LYS A 219 2.17 6.50 1.34
CA LYS A 219 2.67 6.58 -0.04
C LYS A 219 2.89 5.18 -0.63
N SER A 220 3.35 4.22 0.18
CA SER A 220 3.53 2.84 -0.28
C SER A 220 2.22 2.16 -0.68
N ILE A 221 1.08 2.57 -0.11
CA ILE A 221 -0.28 2.06 -0.42
C ILE A 221 -0.93 2.87 -1.52
N ALA A 222 -1.04 4.19 -1.32
CA ALA A 222 -1.77 5.08 -2.22
C ALA A 222 -0.99 5.40 -3.50
N GLY A 223 0.32 5.17 -3.54
CA GLY A 223 1.21 5.70 -4.58
C GLY A 223 1.68 7.11 -4.27
N GLU A 224 2.17 7.83 -5.28
CA GLU A 224 2.59 9.21 -5.11
C GLU A 224 1.39 10.05 -4.67
N LEU A 225 1.40 10.41 -3.38
CA LEU A 225 0.55 11.45 -2.82
C LEU A 225 1.11 12.77 -3.35
N GLY A 226 0.72 13.10 -4.58
CA GLY A 226 1.20 14.28 -5.29
C GLY A 226 1.06 15.53 -4.43
N MET A 227 2.19 16.09 -4.03
CA MET A 227 2.32 17.51 -3.65
C MET A 227 3.19 18.27 -4.64
N ALA A 228 3.47 17.68 -5.80
CA ALA A 228 3.89 18.45 -6.96
C ALA A 228 2.62 19.04 -7.58
N PRO A 229 2.52 20.37 -7.77
CA PRO A 229 1.50 20.89 -8.67
C PRO A 229 1.86 20.42 -10.08
N GLU A 230 1.40 19.24 -10.48
CA GLU A 230 1.49 18.79 -11.88
C GLU A 230 0.58 19.62 -12.80
N GLN A 231 -0.31 20.43 -12.22
CA GLN A 231 -1.04 21.46 -12.95
C GLN A 231 -0.33 22.80 -12.81
N ILE A 232 0.65 23.03 -13.67
CA ILE A 232 1.00 24.39 -14.08
C ILE A 232 -0.19 24.87 -14.93
N TRP A 233 -1.23 25.36 -14.28
CA TRP A 233 -2.41 25.98 -14.90
C TRP A 233 -2.07 27.33 -15.56
N ALA A 234 -0.79 27.68 -15.70
CA ALA A 234 -0.34 28.92 -16.30
C ALA A 234 1.00 28.74 -17.02
N LYS A 235 1.01 28.77 -18.35
CA LYS A 235 2.25 28.80 -19.15
C LYS A 235 2.58 30.24 -19.56
N GLN A 236 3.78 30.70 -19.26
CA GLN A 236 4.26 32.01 -19.71
C GLN A 236 4.65 31.94 -21.18
N GLN A 237 4.04 32.80 -22.00
CA GLN A 237 4.32 32.94 -23.42
C GLN A 237 5.57 33.82 -23.64
N LYS A 238 6.12 33.76 -24.86
CA LYS A 238 7.35 34.48 -25.24
C LYS A 238 7.24 36.00 -25.21
N ASP A 239 6.01 36.52 -25.22
CA ASP A 239 5.69 37.95 -25.12
C ASP A 239 5.51 38.42 -23.66
N GLY A 240 5.68 37.53 -22.68
CA GLY A 240 5.49 37.81 -21.26
C GLY A 240 4.05 37.64 -20.75
N SER A 241 3.11 37.30 -21.62
CA SER A 241 1.72 36.99 -21.23
C SER A 241 1.61 35.59 -20.60
N TRP A 242 0.56 35.35 -19.81
CA TRP A 242 0.31 34.05 -19.18
C TRP A 242 -0.94 33.41 -19.78
N LEU A 243 -0.82 32.16 -20.23
CA LEU A 243 -1.95 31.37 -20.72
C LEU A 243 -2.40 30.42 -19.61
N MET A 244 -3.65 30.57 -19.15
CA MET A 244 -4.27 29.67 -18.20
C MET A 244 -5.30 28.77 -18.88
N ASP A 245 -5.26 27.48 -18.55
CA ASP A 245 -6.28 26.47 -18.93
C ASP A 245 -7.31 26.30 -17.81
#